data_AF-A0A7W5HGZ9-F1
#
_entry.id   AF-A0A7W5HGZ9-F1
#
_cell.length_a   1.000
_cell.length_b   1.000
_cell.length_c   1.000
_cell.angle_alpha   90.00
_cell.angle_beta   90.00
_cell.angle_gamma   90.00
#
_symmetry.space_group_name_H-M   'P 1'
#
loop_
_entity.id
_entity.type
_entity.pdbx_description
1 polymer ?
#
loop_
_entity_poly.entity_id
_entity_poly.type
_entity_poly.pdbx_seq_one_letter_code
_entity_poly.pdbx_strand_id
1 'polypeptide(L)'
;MSYFVGRYWSRWKLLRGRHAMAISEIVRELPDGVDHRQAEEVLRAIGLSYGLKPENLRLDDPLSSLEAIDSWALGKGQEALAKWLKTNGIDSLQNAPETIGDLMISVLPLKRVSRFSS
;
A
#
# COMPACT_ATOMS: atom_id res chain seq x y z
N MET A 1 5.25 -3.24 30.51
CA MET A 1 3.93 -3.69 30.00
C MET A 1 3.24 -2.52 29.28
N SER A 2 3.90 -1.93 28.26
CA SER A 2 3.45 -0.67 27.61
C SER A 2 3.50 -0.70 26.08
N TYR A 3 3.93 -1.82 25.47
CA TYR A 3 4.18 -1.94 24.02
C TYR A 3 2.91 -2.07 23.17
N PHE A 4 1.79 -2.52 23.76
CA PHE A 4 0.55 -2.78 23.02
C PHE A 4 -0.27 -1.51 22.74
N VAL A 5 -0.16 -0.47 23.58
CA VAL A 5 -1.06 0.68 23.53
C VAL A 5 -0.77 1.58 22.32
N GLY A 6 0.50 1.82 22.00
CA GLY A 6 0.90 2.67 20.86
C GLY A 6 0.49 2.09 19.51
N ARG A 7 0.79 0.80 19.28
CA ARG A 7 0.36 0.08 18.06
C ARG A 7 -1.16 0.05 17.92
N TYR A 8 -1.87 -0.20 19.02
CA TYR A 8 -3.34 -0.21 19.02
C TYR A 8 -3.90 1.17 18.69
N TRP A 9 -3.31 2.25 19.21
CA TRP A 9 -3.77 3.62 18.96
C TRP A 9 -3.48 4.10 17.53
N SER A 10 -2.30 3.84 16.97
CA SER A 10 -1.98 4.15 15.57
C SER A 10 -2.88 3.37 14.61
N ARG A 11 -3.03 2.06 14.84
CA ARG A 11 -3.93 1.20 14.05
C ARG A 11 -5.38 1.66 14.17
N TRP A 12 -5.83 1.99 15.38
CA TRP A 12 -7.19 2.47 15.59
C TRP A 12 -7.40 3.81 14.91
N LYS A 13 -6.47 4.77 15.00
CA LYS A 13 -6.57 6.07 14.31
C LYS A 13 -6.67 5.89 12.79
N LEU A 14 -5.89 4.99 12.20
CA LEU A 14 -5.97 4.67 10.78
C LEU A 14 -7.30 4.02 10.41
N LEU A 15 -7.81 3.11 11.24
CA LEU A 15 -8.97 2.28 10.91
C LEU A 15 -10.31 2.81 11.43
N ARG A 16 -10.34 3.84 12.28
CA ARG A 16 -11.55 4.30 12.96
C ARG A 16 -12.57 4.82 11.95
N GLY A 17 -13.77 4.25 11.97
CA GLY A 17 -14.87 4.65 11.08
C GLY A 17 -14.72 4.16 9.64
N ARG A 18 -13.71 3.32 9.35
CA ARG A 18 -13.56 2.73 8.02
C ARG A 18 -14.44 1.51 7.85
N HIS A 19 -15.14 1.47 6.73
CA HIS A 19 -15.82 0.28 6.26
C HIS A 19 -14.89 -0.52 5.36
N ALA A 20 -14.96 -1.85 5.43
CA ALA A 20 -14.24 -2.70 4.48
C ALA A 20 -14.76 -2.39 3.06
N MET A 21 -13.85 -2.21 2.12
CA MET A 21 -14.15 -1.98 0.71
C MET A 21 -13.50 -3.10 -0.10
N ALA A 22 -14.15 -3.51 -1.19
CA ALA A 22 -13.56 -4.52 -2.05
C ALA A 22 -12.23 -4.00 -2.63
N ILE A 23 -11.21 -4.83 -2.67
CA ILE A 23 -9.88 -4.44 -3.18
C ILE A 23 -9.99 -3.94 -4.62
N SER A 24 -10.83 -4.58 -5.43
CA SER A 24 -11.14 -4.15 -6.78
C SER A 24 -11.77 -2.76 -6.86
N GLU A 25 -12.52 -2.32 -5.84
CA GLU A 25 -13.07 -0.96 -5.78
C GLU A 25 -12.00 0.05 -5.37
N ILE A 26 -11.13 -0.30 -4.42
CA ILE A 26 -10.02 0.57 -3.98
C ILE A 26 -9.08 0.86 -5.15
N VAL A 27 -8.70 -0.15 -5.92
CA VAL A 27 -7.73 0.02 -7.01
C VAL A 27 -8.32 0.66 -8.26
N ARG A 28 -9.65 0.79 -8.38
CA ARG A 28 -10.30 1.49 -9.50
C ARG A 28 -10.07 2.99 -9.48
N GLU A 29 -9.67 3.54 -8.34
CA GLU A 29 -9.31 4.96 -8.20
C GLU A 29 -7.90 5.26 -8.73
N LEU A 30 -7.11 4.23 -9.09
CA LEU A 30 -5.82 4.42 -9.74
C LEU A 30 -5.99 4.94 -11.18
N PRO A 31 -5.00 5.69 -11.68
CA PRO A 31 -5.05 6.24 -13.03
C PRO A 31 -5.16 5.15 -14.11
N ASP A 32 -5.84 5.51 -15.20
CA ASP A 32 -5.94 4.66 -16.39
C ASP A 32 -4.54 4.25 -16.90
N GLY A 33 -4.40 2.96 -17.21
CA GLY A 33 -3.13 2.37 -17.65
C GLY A 33 -2.44 1.53 -16.57
N VAL A 34 -2.86 1.61 -15.31
CA VAL A 34 -2.44 0.66 -14.28
C VAL A 34 -3.16 -0.68 -14.49
N ASP A 35 -2.41 -1.79 -14.42
CA ASP A 35 -3.03 -3.12 -14.45
C ASP A 35 -3.71 -3.39 -13.10
N HIS A 36 -5.04 -3.38 -13.08
CA HIS A 36 -5.82 -3.56 -11.84
C HIS A 36 -5.47 -4.85 -11.12
N ARG A 37 -5.18 -5.96 -11.81
CA ARG A 37 -4.87 -7.22 -11.15
C ARG A 37 -3.54 -7.13 -10.39
N GLN A 38 -2.52 -6.52 -11.02
CA GLN A 38 -1.25 -6.26 -10.35
C GLN A 38 -1.43 -5.26 -9.19
N ALA A 39 -2.30 -4.27 -9.36
CA ALA A 39 -2.65 -3.33 -8.29
C ALA A 39 -3.28 -4.04 -7.09
N GLU A 40 -4.21 -4.98 -7.30
CA GLU A 40 -4.76 -5.77 -6.20
C GLU A 40 -3.68 -6.57 -5.46
N GLU A 41 -2.73 -7.15 -6.20
CA GLU A 41 -1.61 -7.92 -5.62
C GLU A 41 -0.69 -7.03 -4.77
N VAL A 42 -0.35 -5.83 -5.25
CA VAL A 42 0.43 -4.85 -4.49
C VAL A 42 -0.31 -4.43 -3.22
N LEU A 43 -1.60 -4.08 -3.31
CA LEU A 43 -2.38 -3.67 -2.14
C LEU A 43 -2.48 -4.80 -1.10
N ARG A 44 -2.64 -6.05 -1.55
CA ARG A 44 -2.60 -7.23 -0.66
C ARG A 44 -1.25 -7.37 0.03
N ALA A 45 -0.15 -7.20 -0.71
CA ALA A 45 1.19 -7.27 -0.15
C ALA A 45 1.41 -6.21 0.92
N ILE A 46 0.98 -4.96 0.67
CA ILE A 46 1.05 -3.88 1.66
C ILE A 46 0.25 -4.27 2.91
N GLY A 47 -1.00 -4.68 2.77
CA GLY A 47 -1.83 -5.09 3.91
C GLY A 47 -1.18 -6.20 4.73
N LEU A 48 -0.72 -7.27 4.07
CA LEU A 48 -0.10 -8.42 4.73
C LEU A 48 1.20 -8.04 5.46
N SER A 49 2.06 -7.23 4.83
CA SER A 49 3.32 -6.76 5.43
C SER A 49 3.10 -6.02 6.75
N TYR A 50 2.08 -5.16 6.83
CA TYR A 50 1.77 -4.41 8.06
C TYR A 50 0.74 -5.12 8.98
N GLY A 51 0.35 -6.36 8.66
CA GLY A 51 -0.67 -7.12 9.41
C GLY A 51 -2.05 -6.47 9.41
N LEU A 52 -2.38 -5.76 8.33
CA LEU A 52 -3.66 -5.10 8.07
C LEU A 52 -4.47 -5.93 7.07
N LYS A 53 -5.80 -5.77 7.14
CA LYS A 53 -6.68 -6.29 6.09
C LYS A 53 -6.60 -5.32 4.90
N PRO A 54 -6.24 -5.77 3.68
CA PRO A 54 -6.15 -4.88 2.52
C PRO A 54 -7.44 -4.11 2.24
N GLU A 55 -8.60 -4.71 2.55
CA GLU A 55 -9.93 -4.11 2.40
C GLU A 55 -10.16 -2.83 3.24
N ASN A 56 -9.31 -2.61 4.25
CA ASN A 56 -9.36 -1.45 5.13
C ASN A 56 -8.36 -0.34 4.74
N LEU A 57 -7.46 -0.62 3.79
CA LEU A 57 -6.52 0.35 3.27
C LEU A 57 -7.21 1.27 2.26
N ARG A 58 -6.66 2.45 2.06
CA ARG A 58 -7.07 3.42 1.05
C ARG A 58 -5.86 3.95 0.31
N LEU A 59 -6.05 4.41 -0.92
CA LEU A 59 -4.94 4.90 -1.74
C LEU A 59 -4.33 6.18 -1.18
N ASP A 60 -5.14 7.02 -0.52
CA ASP A 60 -4.73 8.25 0.14
C ASP A 60 -4.08 8.02 1.52
N ASP A 61 -3.98 6.77 1.98
CA ASP A 61 -3.32 6.46 3.23
C ASP A 61 -1.84 6.86 3.16
N PRO A 62 -1.38 7.73 4.08
CA PRO A 62 0.01 8.12 4.09
C PRO A 62 0.87 6.95 4.57
N LEU A 63 1.99 6.69 3.91
CA LEU A 63 2.92 5.63 4.30
C LEU A 63 3.48 5.85 5.70
N SER A 64 3.61 7.11 6.13
CA SER A 64 3.97 7.46 7.51
C SER A 64 3.00 6.88 8.56
N SER A 65 1.74 6.64 8.21
CA SER A 65 0.80 5.94 9.11
C SER A 65 1.08 4.43 9.18
N LEU A 66 1.54 3.81 8.09
CA LEU A 66 2.00 2.42 8.10
C LEU A 66 3.31 2.28 8.89
N GLU A 67 4.25 3.21 8.69
CA GLU A 67 5.48 3.31 9.49
C GLU A 67 5.17 3.54 10.98
N ALA A 68 4.17 4.36 11.31
CA ALA A 68 3.75 4.56 12.69
C ALA A 68 3.07 3.34 13.33
N ILE A 69 2.61 2.37 12.54
CA ILE A 69 2.15 1.05 13.01
C ILE A 69 3.35 0.13 13.21
N ASP A 70 4.37 0.26 12.36
CA ASP A 70 5.53 -0.61 12.26
C ASP A 70 6.73 -0.21 13.13
N SER A 71 6.83 1.06 13.51
CA SER A 71 7.82 1.58 14.45
C SER A 71 7.74 0.88 15.81
N TRP A 72 6.55 0.39 16.16
CA TRP A 72 6.31 -0.42 17.35
C TRP A 72 6.60 -1.92 17.13
N ALA A 73 6.71 -2.35 15.88
CA ALA A 73 7.04 -3.72 15.47
C ALA A 73 8.50 -3.87 15.02
N LEU A 74 9.36 -2.87 15.29
CA LEU A 74 10.77 -2.82 14.91
C LEU A 74 11.02 -2.81 13.39
N GLY A 75 10.11 -2.24 12.59
CA GLY A 75 10.31 -2.12 11.14
C GLY A 75 10.01 -3.39 10.33
N LYS A 76 9.39 -4.41 10.95
CA LYS A 76 9.13 -5.71 10.31
C LYS A 76 8.22 -5.62 9.09
N GLY A 77 7.25 -4.72 9.09
CA GLY A 77 6.35 -4.51 7.96
C GLY A 77 7.05 -3.84 6.79
N GLN A 78 7.88 -2.83 7.07
CA GLN A 78 8.72 -2.19 6.07
C GLN A 78 9.72 -3.17 5.47
N GLU A 79 10.38 -4.00 6.29
CA GLU A 79 11.27 -5.06 5.82
C GLU A 79 10.53 -6.10 4.96
N ALA A 80 9.33 -6.53 5.39
CA ALA A 80 8.52 -7.50 4.65
C ALA A 80 8.07 -6.94 3.29
N LEU A 81 7.65 -5.68 3.25
CA LEU A 81 7.27 -4.99 2.02
C LEU A 81 8.48 -4.81 1.10
N ALA A 82 9.62 -4.33 1.63
CA ALA A 82 10.85 -4.18 0.86
C ALA A 82 11.33 -5.51 0.26
N LYS A 83 11.24 -6.60 1.04
CA LYS A 83 11.54 -7.95 0.56
C LYS A 83 10.60 -8.37 -0.57
N TRP A 84 9.29 -8.13 -0.41
CA TRP A 84 8.30 -8.45 -1.44
C TRP A 84 8.56 -7.67 -2.73
N LEU A 85 8.84 -6.35 -2.64
CA LEU A 85 9.17 -5.51 -3.78
C LEU A 85 10.40 -6.04 -4.53
N LYS A 86 11.47 -6.37 -3.79
CA LYS A 86 12.68 -6.94 -4.37
C LYS A 86 12.44 -8.28 -5.07
N THR A 87 11.63 -9.17 -4.46
CA THR A 87 11.25 -10.44 -5.10
C THR A 87 10.44 -10.25 -6.39
N ASN A 88 9.73 -9.14 -6.52
CA ASN A 88 9.00 -8.77 -7.73
C ASN A 88 9.82 -7.90 -8.70
N GLY A 89 11.14 -7.78 -8.50
CA GLY A 89 12.05 -7.07 -9.41
C GLY A 89 12.09 -5.56 -9.23
N ILE A 90 11.58 -5.04 -8.12
CA ILE A 90 11.62 -3.61 -7.80
C ILE A 90 12.77 -3.37 -6.81
N ASP A 91 13.92 -2.97 -7.33
CA ASP A 91 15.12 -2.74 -6.53
C ASP A 91 15.16 -1.35 -5.87
N SER A 92 14.51 -0.35 -6.50
CA SER A 92 14.40 1.01 -5.96
C SER A 92 13.21 1.74 -6.57
N LEU A 93 12.63 2.67 -5.81
CA LEU A 93 11.60 3.59 -6.28
C LEU A 93 12.25 4.86 -6.79
N GLN A 94 11.77 5.42 -7.89
CA GLN A 94 12.32 6.65 -8.46
C GLN A 94 12.08 7.87 -7.56
N ASN A 95 10.94 7.90 -6.88
CA ASN A 95 10.57 8.92 -5.90
C ASN A 95 10.19 8.23 -4.59
N ALA A 96 10.36 8.95 -3.47
CA ALA A 96 9.83 8.50 -2.20
C ALA A 96 8.29 8.66 -2.23
N PRO A 97 7.51 7.58 -2.20
CA PRO A 97 6.05 7.68 -2.19
C PRO A 97 5.56 8.26 -0.86
N GLU A 98 4.58 9.15 -0.90
CA GLU A 98 3.97 9.71 0.31
C GLU A 98 2.75 8.89 0.74
N THR A 99 2.01 8.35 -0.23
CA THR A 99 0.79 7.57 -0.03
C THR A 99 0.88 6.15 -0.57
N ILE A 100 -0.08 5.29 -0.19
CA ILE A 100 -0.23 3.95 -0.79
C ILE A 100 -0.42 4.05 -2.31
N GLY A 101 -1.21 5.01 -2.79
CA GLY A 101 -1.42 5.24 -4.21
C GLY A 101 -0.13 5.60 -4.95
N ASP A 102 0.69 6.49 -4.37
CA ASP A 102 1.98 6.87 -4.96
C ASP A 102 2.93 5.68 -5.05
N LEU A 103 2.95 4.84 -4.00
CA LEU A 103 3.74 3.62 -4.00
C LEU A 103 3.27 2.70 -5.12
N MET A 104 1.96 2.46 -5.23
CA MET A 104 1.38 1.60 -6.26
C MET A 104 1.69 2.10 -7.67
N ILE A 105 1.56 3.40 -7.93
CA ILE A 105 1.90 4.00 -9.23
C ILE A 105 3.39 3.88 -9.52
N SER A 106 4.24 3.99 -8.49
CA SER A 106 5.70 3.87 -8.65
C SER A 106 6.15 2.44 -8.93
N VAL A 107 5.41 1.44 -8.46
CA VAL A 107 5.77 0.03 -8.63
C VAL A 107 5.12 -0.64 -9.84
N LEU A 108 3.99 -0.09 -10.32
CA LEU A 108 3.25 -0.66 -11.43
C LEU A 108 3.64 0.05 -12.74
N PRO A 109 3.94 -0.70 -13.81
CA PRO A 109 4.18 -0.08 -15.10
C PRO A 109 2.87 0.56 -15.59
N LEU A 110 2.89 1.86 -15.86
CA LEU A 110 1.82 2.51 -16.60
C LEU A 110 1.83 1.92 -18.02
N LYS A 111 0.79 1.15 -18.37
CA LYS A 111 0.55 0.78 -19.76
C LYS A 111 0.39 2.09 -20.52
N ARG A 112 1.33 2.38 -21.42
CA ARG A 112 1.12 3.46 -22.40
C ARG A 112 -0.14 3.10 -23.16
N VAL A 113 -1.20 3.87 -22.96
CA VAL A 113 -2.36 3.83 -23.84
C VAL A 113 -1.86 4.34 -25.18
N SER A 114 -1.53 3.41 -26.08
CA SER A 114 -1.26 3.70 -27.48
C SER A 114 -2.55 4.29 -28.05
N ARG A 115 -2.69 5.61 -28.04
CA ARG A 115 -3.69 6.29 -28.88
C ARG A 115 -3.28 6.00 -30.32
N PHE A 116 -3.86 4.96 -30.90
CA PHE A 116 -3.95 4.83 -32.34
C PHE A 116 -4.87 5.97 -32.80
N SER A 117 -4.25 7.02 -33.34
CA SER A 117 -4.93 7.97 -34.22
C SER A 117 -5.56 7.18 -35.36
N SER A 118 -6.89 7.24 -35.48
CA SER A 118 -7.63 6.90 -36.69
C SER A 118 -8.21 8.18 -37.27
#